data_AF-A0A672HW97-F1
#
_entry.id   AF-A0A672HW97-F1
#
_cell.length_a   1.000
_cell.length_b   1.000
_cell.length_c   1.000
_cell.angle_alpha   90.00
_cell.angle_beta   90.00
_cell.angle_gamma   90.00
#
_symmetry.space_group_name_H-M   'P 1'
#
loop_
_entity.id
_entity.type
_entity.pdbx_description
1 polymer ?
#
loop_
_entity_poly.entity_id
_entity_poly.type
_entity_poly.pdbx_seq_one_letter_code
_entity_poly.pdbx_strand_id
1 'polypeptide(L)'
;SAGCFSGSSGESLAMAAAQLQCDPVTQYEDRGRCCLKCEPGTSMKSGSSCEEPQCKECEDNEYQEKYTTATKCERQDYCDENRNFKWRTLQNKKKRIPCECKDGFHCSSELCLTCVPHRMCPPGLGARSIGNHTHDTVCEKCPEGQFSNDSSWRSVCQKWTVCGNNFHVSKEGTAESDVECGKLWVGRSVVKVFSLSPPASGAAGAEASCGS
;
A
#
# COMPACT_ATOMS: atom_id res chain seq x y z
N SER A 1 39.50 -25.95 -90.38
CA SER A 1 38.86 -25.25 -89.26
C SER A 1 38.79 -26.25 -88.11
N ALA A 2 39.42 -26.05 -86.95
CA ALA A 2 39.36 -24.90 -86.03
C ALA A 2 37.93 -24.75 -85.44
N GLY A 3 37.71 -24.86 -84.12
CA GLY A 3 38.71 -25.06 -83.05
C GLY A 3 38.14 -25.63 -81.74
N CYS A 4 38.97 -25.65 -80.70
CA CYS A 4 38.70 -26.27 -79.40
C CYS A 4 37.77 -25.44 -78.50
N PHE A 5 37.21 -26.06 -77.45
CA PHE A 5 37.23 -25.47 -76.10
C PHE A 5 37.21 -26.57 -75.02
N SER A 6 37.94 -26.34 -73.93
CA SER A 6 38.00 -27.25 -72.78
C SER A 6 37.09 -26.77 -71.66
N GLY A 7 36.43 -27.70 -70.94
CA GLY A 7 35.69 -27.43 -69.71
C GLY A 7 36.12 -28.42 -68.62
N SER A 8 36.61 -27.94 -67.49
CA SER A 8 37.20 -28.76 -66.43
C SER A 8 36.41 -28.67 -65.12
N SER A 9 36.42 -29.77 -64.35
CA SER A 9 36.38 -29.86 -62.87
C SER A 9 35.53 -28.86 -62.07
N GLY A 10 34.57 -29.34 -61.28
CA GLY A 10 33.80 -28.45 -60.40
C GLY A 10 32.89 -29.10 -59.35
N GLU A 11 33.26 -30.22 -58.73
CA GLU A 11 32.52 -30.73 -57.56
C GLU A 11 32.79 -29.86 -56.32
N SER A 12 32.09 -28.73 -56.21
CA SER A 12 32.11 -27.87 -55.03
C SER A 12 31.31 -28.49 -53.87
N LEU A 13 31.89 -29.53 -53.26
CA LEU A 13 31.53 -30.00 -51.92
C LEU A 13 31.88 -28.90 -50.90
N ALA A 14 30.96 -27.95 -50.74
CA ALA A 14 31.03 -26.92 -49.72
C ALA A 14 30.88 -27.57 -48.34
N MET A 15 32.02 -27.86 -47.69
CA MET A 15 32.07 -28.26 -46.29
C MET A 15 31.46 -27.15 -45.42
N ALA A 16 30.18 -27.30 -45.09
CA ALA A 16 29.50 -26.45 -44.13
C ALA A 16 30.14 -26.69 -42.76
N ALA A 17 30.99 -25.75 -42.33
CA ALA A 17 31.59 -25.80 -41.00
C ALA A 17 30.45 -25.81 -39.97
N ALA A 18 30.39 -26.88 -39.17
CA ALA A 18 29.39 -27.03 -38.12
C ALA A 18 29.56 -25.88 -37.12
N GLN A 19 28.62 -24.93 -37.14
CA GLN A 19 28.63 -23.80 -36.23
C GLN A 19 28.54 -24.30 -34.79
N LEU A 20 29.41 -23.80 -33.92
CA LEU A 20 29.50 -24.23 -32.54
C LEU A 20 28.31 -23.71 -31.73
N GLN A 21 27.23 -24.48 -31.67
CA GLN A 21 26.00 -24.11 -30.98
C GLN A 21 26.12 -24.35 -29.47
N CYS A 22 26.73 -23.40 -28.77
CA CYS A 22 26.72 -23.35 -27.31
C CYS A 22 25.32 -23.03 -26.77
N ASP A 23 24.95 -23.60 -25.62
CA ASP A 23 23.67 -23.28 -24.97
C ASP A 23 23.66 -21.80 -24.49
N PRO A 24 22.79 -20.92 -25.02
CA PRO A 24 22.86 -19.48 -24.76
C PRO A 24 22.54 -19.13 -23.29
N VAL A 25 21.89 -20.02 -22.54
CA VAL A 25 21.57 -19.80 -21.12
C VAL A 25 22.78 -20.14 -20.26
N THR A 26 23.24 -21.39 -20.28
CA THR A 26 24.23 -21.97 -19.36
C THR A 26 25.68 -21.90 -19.86
N GLN A 27 25.91 -21.61 -21.14
CA GLN A 27 27.25 -21.56 -21.74
C GLN A 27 27.61 -20.21 -22.36
N TYR A 28 28.89 -19.96 -22.55
CA TYR A 28 29.44 -18.86 -23.35
C TYR A 28 30.53 -19.38 -24.28
N GLU A 29 30.80 -18.68 -25.38
CA GLU A 29 31.92 -19.02 -26.27
C GLU A 29 33.22 -18.35 -25.78
N ASP A 30 34.30 -19.12 -25.66
CA ASP A 30 35.68 -18.62 -25.58
C ASP A 30 36.55 -19.43 -26.54
N ARG A 31 37.31 -18.74 -27.41
CA ARG A 31 38.30 -19.34 -28.33
C ARG A 31 37.75 -20.50 -29.20
N GLY A 32 36.48 -20.45 -29.59
CA GLY A 32 35.86 -21.52 -30.39
C GLY A 32 35.56 -22.80 -29.61
N ARG A 33 35.41 -22.72 -28.28
CA ARG A 33 34.77 -23.77 -27.47
C ARG A 33 33.67 -23.19 -26.56
N CYS A 34 32.74 -24.04 -26.16
CA CYS A 34 31.67 -23.70 -25.23
C CYS A 34 32.13 -23.91 -23.79
N CYS A 35 32.06 -22.87 -22.97
CA CYS A 35 32.42 -22.89 -21.56
C CYS A 35 31.18 -22.73 -20.68
N LEU A 36 31.13 -23.44 -19.55
CA LEU A 36 30.02 -23.32 -18.61
C LEU A 36 30.08 -21.99 -17.84
N LYS A 37 28.91 -21.38 -17.65
CA LYS A 37 28.69 -20.24 -16.74
C LYS A 37 28.42 -20.74 -15.32
N CYS A 38 28.69 -19.90 -14.33
CA CYS A 38 28.27 -20.11 -12.95
C CYS A 38 26.76 -19.92 -12.78
N GLU A 39 26.14 -20.68 -11.87
CA GLU A 39 24.67 -20.71 -11.69
C GLU A 39 24.12 -19.47 -10.96
N PRO A 40 22.81 -19.16 -11.08
CA PRO A 40 22.15 -18.13 -10.28
C PRO A 40 22.39 -18.32 -8.78
N GLY A 41 22.78 -17.25 -8.08
CA GLY A 41 23.28 -17.30 -6.69
C GLY A 41 24.81 -17.35 -6.56
N THR A 42 25.54 -17.44 -7.66
CA THR A 42 27.01 -17.56 -7.65
C THR A 42 27.70 -16.65 -8.67
N SER A 43 28.96 -16.34 -8.41
CA SER A 43 29.89 -15.59 -9.27
C SER A 43 31.11 -16.47 -9.63
N MET A 44 31.77 -16.16 -10.74
CA MET A 44 32.87 -16.95 -11.30
C MET A 44 34.22 -16.51 -10.73
N LYS A 45 35.01 -17.42 -10.14
CA LYS A 45 36.34 -17.06 -9.62
C LYS A 45 37.31 -16.75 -10.78
N SER A 46 38.11 -15.70 -10.63
CA SER A 46 39.17 -15.36 -11.59
C SER A 46 40.10 -16.55 -11.85
N GLY A 47 40.28 -16.94 -13.11
CA GLY A 47 41.11 -18.09 -13.50
C GLY A 47 40.40 -19.45 -13.41
N SER A 48 39.08 -19.48 -13.28
CA SER A 48 38.26 -20.70 -13.42
C SER A 48 38.45 -21.42 -14.76
N SER A 49 38.26 -22.74 -14.77
CA SER A 49 38.27 -23.52 -16.02
C SER A 49 36.99 -23.34 -16.84
N CYS A 50 37.04 -23.76 -18.10
CA CYS A 50 35.95 -23.67 -19.07
C CYS A 50 34.93 -24.82 -18.93
N GLU A 51 35.42 -26.05 -18.76
CA GLU A 51 34.56 -27.24 -18.60
C GLU A 51 34.02 -27.36 -17.16
N GLU A 52 34.79 -26.92 -16.16
CA GLU A 52 34.40 -26.94 -14.74
C GLU A 52 34.73 -25.58 -14.08
N PRO A 53 33.80 -24.60 -14.12
CA PRO A 53 34.04 -23.26 -13.61
C PRO A 53 33.97 -23.25 -12.08
N GLN A 54 35.00 -22.72 -11.43
CA GLN A 54 34.98 -22.53 -9.98
C GLN A 54 34.06 -21.37 -9.61
N CYS A 55 32.87 -21.68 -9.14
CA CYS A 55 31.91 -20.70 -8.67
C CYS A 55 32.10 -20.38 -7.17
N LYS A 56 31.61 -19.21 -6.75
CA LYS A 56 31.55 -18.75 -5.37
C LYS A 56 30.16 -18.17 -5.13
N GLU A 57 29.50 -18.54 -4.03
CA GLU A 57 28.23 -17.90 -3.66
C GLU A 57 28.37 -16.38 -3.52
N CYS A 58 27.28 -15.67 -3.81
CA CYS A 58 27.12 -14.26 -3.45
C CYS A 58 27.15 -14.08 -1.92
N GLU A 59 27.58 -12.90 -1.47
CA GLU A 59 27.50 -12.53 -0.05
C GLU A 59 26.08 -12.10 0.35
N ASP A 60 25.85 -11.89 1.65
CA ASP A 60 24.61 -11.27 2.12
C ASP A 60 24.47 -9.84 1.58
N ASN A 61 23.27 -9.49 1.12
CA ASN A 61 22.98 -8.28 0.34
C ASN A 61 23.61 -8.26 -1.08
N GLU A 62 24.01 -9.40 -1.63
CA GLU A 62 24.34 -9.58 -3.05
C GLU A 62 23.41 -10.62 -3.72
N TYR A 63 23.32 -10.59 -5.05
CA TYR A 63 22.57 -11.56 -5.83
C TYR A 63 23.13 -11.78 -7.24
N GLN A 64 22.73 -12.88 -7.87
CA GLN A 64 22.94 -13.15 -9.28
C GLN A 64 21.72 -13.92 -9.82
N GLU A 65 20.89 -13.32 -10.68
CA GLU A 65 19.66 -13.96 -11.17
C GLU A 65 19.87 -14.92 -12.35
N LYS A 66 20.88 -14.66 -13.17
CA LYS A 66 21.14 -15.39 -14.42
C LYS A 66 22.49 -16.08 -14.36
N TYR A 67 22.63 -17.17 -15.11
CA TYR A 67 23.91 -17.82 -15.32
C TYR A 67 24.95 -16.80 -15.79
N THR A 68 26.12 -16.75 -15.14
CA THR A 68 27.07 -15.63 -15.25
C THR A 68 28.52 -16.06 -15.47
N THR A 69 29.30 -15.18 -16.08
CA THR A 69 30.77 -15.17 -16.06
C THR A 69 31.33 -14.04 -15.19
N ALA A 70 30.46 -13.24 -14.54
CA ALA A 70 30.88 -12.12 -13.71
C ALA A 70 31.66 -12.60 -12.47
N THR A 71 32.77 -11.92 -12.17
CA THR A 71 33.66 -12.26 -11.03
C THR A 71 33.20 -11.69 -9.68
N LYS A 72 32.05 -11.02 -9.67
CA LYS A 72 31.35 -10.47 -8.51
C LYS A 72 29.85 -10.58 -8.77
N CYS A 73 29.06 -10.75 -7.71
CA CYS A 73 27.61 -10.67 -7.79
C CYS A 73 27.14 -9.20 -7.88
N GLU A 74 25.88 -9.01 -8.30
CA GLU A 74 25.19 -7.73 -8.25
C GLU A 74 24.82 -7.39 -6.79
N ARG A 75 24.73 -6.11 -6.42
CA ARG A 75 24.36 -5.71 -5.05
C ARG A 75 22.86 -5.48 -4.94
N GLN A 76 22.24 -5.98 -3.86
CA GLN A 76 20.88 -5.64 -3.49
C GLN A 76 20.76 -4.14 -3.20
N ASP A 77 19.58 -3.56 -3.45
CA ASP A 77 19.32 -2.15 -3.16
C ASP A 77 19.47 -1.84 -1.66
N TYR A 78 20.00 -0.66 -1.33
CA TYR A 78 20.06 -0.18 0.04
C TYR A 78 18.76 0.52 0.43
N CYS A 79 17.97 -0.15 1.28
CA CYS A 79 16.66 0.33 1.73
C CYS A 79 16.83 1.31 2.91
N ASP A 80 17.11 2.57 2.57
CA ASP A 80 17.33 3.67 3.52
C ASP A 80 16.06 3.95 4.35
N GLU A 81 16.12 3.62 5.65
CA GLU A 81 15.00 3.78 6.58
C GLU A 81 14.56 5.24 6.76
N ASN A 82 15.46 6.21 6.55
CA ASN A 82 15.16 7.64 6.59
C ASN A 82 14.42 8.13 5.33
N ARG A 83 14.37 7.31 4.27
CA ARG A 83 13.55 7.55 3.05
C ARG A 83 12.20 6.85 3.09
N ASN A 84 11.77 6.40 4.27
CA ASN A 84 10.54 5.67 4.51
C ASN A 84 10.51 4.25 3.90
N PHE A 85 11.65 3.62 3.67
CA PHE A 85 11.72 2.18 3.41
C PHE A 85 11.67 1.36 4.71
N LYS A 86 11.17 0.12 4.61
CA LYS A 86 11.25 -0.91 5.66
C LYS A 86 12.64 -1.55 5.64
N TRP A 87 13.13 -1.96 6.81
CA TRP A 87 14.38 -2.72 6.93
C TRP A 87 14.27 -4.07 6.19
N ARG A 88 15.33 -4.47 5.47
CA ARG A 88 15.38 -5.70 4.68
C ARG A 88 15.59 -6.92 5.58
N THR A 89 14.53 -7.69 5.82
CA THR A 89 14.58 -8.97 6.56
C THR A 89 14.79 -10.18 5.64
N LEU A 90 14.32 -10.11 4.39
CA LEU A 90 14.46 -11.18 3.39
C LEU A 90 15.84 -11.13 2.73
N GLN A 91 16.52 -12.28 2.66
CA GLN A 91 17.75 -12.49 1.90
C GLN A 91 17.49 -13.45 0.74
N ASN A 92 17.99 -13.13 -0.45
CA ASN A 92 17.90 -13.99 -1.63
C ASN A 92 19.11 -13.76 -2.55
N LYS A 93 20.01 -14.73 -2.61
CA LYS A 93 21.20 -14.68 -3.48
C LYS A 93 20.84 -14.87 -4.97
N LYS A 94 19.65 -15.39 -5.29
CA LYS A 94 19.24 -15.72 -6.66
C LYS A 94 18.34 -14.69 -7.35
N LYS A 95 17.93 -13.59 -6.68
CA LYS A 95 17.13 -12.50 -7.29
C LYS A 95 17.31 -11.15 -6.58
N ARG A 96 17.17 -10.04 -7.32
CA ARG A 96 16.95 -8.70 -6.73
C ARG A 96 15.67 -8.71 -5.89
N ILE A 97 15.75 -8.14 -4.69
CA ILE A 97 14.59 -7.88 -3.83
C ILE A 97 14.39 -6.35 -3.79
N PRO A 98 13.31 -5.79 -4.38
CA PRO A 98 13.02 -4.36 -4.27
C PRO A 98 12.82 -3.93 -2.81
N CYS A 99 12.97 -2.65 -2.51
CA CYS A 99 12.75 -2.12 -1.17
C CYS A 99 11.27 -1.87 -0.90
N GLU A 100 10.74 -2.39 0.21
CA GLU A 100 9.36 -2.13 0.63
C GLU A 100 9.20 -0.77 1.31
N CYS A 101 8.09 -0.08 1.07
CA CYS A 101 7.76 1.17 1.76
C CYS A 101 7.13 0.92 3.14
N LYS A 102 7.40 1.82 4.09
CA LYS A 102 6.71 1.91 5.38
C LYS A 102 5.24 2.24 5.18
N ASP A 103 4.40 1.76 6.10
CA ASP A 103 2.95 1.94 6.01
C ASP A 103 2.61 3.44 6.05
N GLY A 104 1.68 3.87 5.20
CA GLY A 104 1.48 5.30 4.90
C GLY A 104 2.21 5.80 3.64
N PHE A 105 2.97 4.95 2.95
CA PHE A 105 3.73 5.31 1.74
C PHE A 105 3.64 4.25 0.62
N HIS A 106 3.76 4.68 -0.64
CA HIS A 106 3.82 3.84 -1.84
C HIS A 106 5.06 4.14 -2.70
N CYS A 107 5.45 3.21 -3.58
CA CYS A 107 6.49 3.43 -4.58
C CYS A 107 6.09 4.51 -5.58
N SER A 108 7.05 5.38 -5.93
CA SER A 108 6.92 6.31 -7.05
C SER A 108 6.92 5.64 -8.43
N SER A 109 7.42 4.41 -8.53
CA SER A 109 7.73 3.71 -9.79
C SER A 109 8.01 2.22 -9.54
N GLU A 110 7.98 1.40 -10.59
CA GLU A 110 8.23 -0.06 -10.52
C GLU A 110 9.61 -0.44 -9.93
N LEU A 111 10.62 0.42 -10.09
CA LEU A 111 11.95 0.23 -9.51
C LEU A 111 11.99 0.49 -7.99
N CYS A 112 10.96 1.16 -7.46
CA CYS A 112 10.76 1.59 -6.08
C CYS A 112 11.98 2.31 -5.44
N LEU A 113 12.53 3.30 -6.15
CA LEU A 113 13.69 4.07 -5.69
C LEU A 113 13.33 5.21 -4.70
N THR A 114 12.05 5.55 -4.58
CA THR A 114 11.52 6.50 -3.58
C THR A 114 10.12 6.11 -3.12
N CYS A 115 9.86 6.29 -1.82
CA CYS A 115 8.55 6.14 -1.20
C CYS A 115 7.84 7.50 -1.07
N VAL A 116 6.62 7.60 -1.59
CA VAL A 116 5.76 8.79 -1.61
C VAL A 116 4.65 8.61 -0.56
N PRO A 117 4.37 9.60 0.30
CA PRO A 117 3.31 9.48 1.31
C PRO A 117 1.94 9.36 0.63
N HIS A 118 1.02 8.63 1.25
CA HIS A 118 -0.34 8.49 0.74
C HIS A 118 -1.13 9.79 0.80
N ARG A 119 -2.01 9.98 -0.18
CA ARG A 119 -3.02 11.04 -0.18
C ARG A 119 -3.90 10.92 1.06
N MET A 120 -3.90 11.98 1.88
CA MET A 120 -4.89 12.17 2.94
C MET A 120 -6.25 12.50 2.31
N CYS A 121 -7.29 11.81 2.75
CA CYS A 121 -8.67 12.22 2.48
C CYS A 121 -9.05 13.27 3.54
N PRO A 122 -9.38 14.51 3.15
CA PRO A 122 -9.83 15.54 4.09
C PRO A 122 -11.25 15.21 4.61
N PRO A 123 -11.74 15.95 5.63
CA PRO A 123 -13.14 15.86 6.03
C PRO A 123 -14.10 15.97 4.84
N GLY A 124 -15.24 15.28 4.92
CA GLY A 124 -16.17 15.14 3.81
C GLY A 124 -15.81 14.01 2.83
N LEU A 125 -14.57 13.51 2.87
CA LEU A 125 -14.08 12.40 2.06
C LEU A 125 -13.56 11.26 2.94
N GLY A 126 -13.66 10.03 2.43
CA GLY A 126 -13.08 8.82 3.02
C GLY A 126 -12.27 8.03 1.99
N ALA A 127 -11.41 7.13 2.47
CA ALA A 127 -10.61 6.24 1.64
C ALA A 127 -11.49 5.13 1.02
N ARG A 128 -11.86 5.26 -0.26
CA ARG A 128 -12.52 4.21 -1.05
C ARG A 128 -11.61 3.01 -1.26
N SER A 129 -10.35 3.31 -1.57
CA SER A 129 -9.26 2.35 -1.65
C SER A 129 -8.16 2.84 -0.73
N ILE A 130 -7.90 2.11 0.35
CA ILE A 130 -6.76 2.37 1.22
C ILE A 130 -5.48 2.07 0.43
N GLY A 131 -4.52 2.99 0.47
CA GLY A 131 -3.24 2.84 -0.20
C GLY A 131 -2.44 1.62 0.27
N ASN A 132 -1.55 1.14 -0.59
CA ASN A 132 -0.64 0.04 -0.33
C ASN A 132 0.75 0.34 -0.92
N HIS A 133 1.70 -0.60 -0.78
CA HIS A 133 3.08 -0.42 -1.22
C HIS A 133 3.26 0.08 -2.67
N THR A 134 2.34 -0.22 -3.59
CA THR A 134 2.44 0.18 -5.01
C THR A 134 1.34 1.14 -5.50
N HIS A 135 0.32 1.43 -4.67
CA HIS A 135 -0.85 2.23 -5.07
C HIS A 135 -1.20 3.27 -4.01
N ASP A 136 -1.49 4.50 -4.44
CA ASP A 136 -1.94 5.57 -3.55
C ASP A 136 -3.37 5.35 -3.00
N THR A 137 -3.70 6.01 -1.89
CA THR A 137 -5.08 6.09 -1.38
C THR A 137 -5.97 6.80 -2.39
N VAL A 138 -7.09 6.16 -2.75
CA VAL A 138 -8.15 6.78 -3.55
C VAL A 138 -9.26 7.24 -2.62
N CYS A 139 -9.40 8.55 -2.47
CA CYS A 139 -10.47 9.17 -1.71
C CYS A 139 -11.76 9.30 -2.54
N GLU A 140 -12.92 9.17 -1.89
CA GLU A 140 -14.23 9.52 -2.43
C GLU A 140 -15.01 10.40 -1.45
N LYS A 141 -16.00 11.16 -1.96
CA LYS A 141 -16.91 11.92 -1.11
C LYS A 141 -17.82 10.96 -0.35
N CYS A 142 -18.02 11.19 0.95
CA CYS A 142 -18.94 10.36 1.73
C CYS A 142 -20.39 10.48 1.18
N PRO A 143 -21.08 9.35 0.96
CA PRO A 143 -22.47 9.36 0.51
C PRO A 143 -23.41 9.78 1.64
N GLU A 144 -24.66 10.07 1.30
CA GLU A 144 -25.71 10.40 2.27
C GLU A 144 -25.88 9.27 3.32
N GLY A 145 -26.12 9.64 4.58
CA GLY A 145 -26.07 8.71 5.70
C GLY A 145 -24.66 8.40 6.24
N GLN A 146 -23.61 9.05 5.72
CA GLN A 146 -22.23 8.87 6.15
C GLN A 146 -21.43 10.18 6.25
N PHE A 147 -20.39 10.18 7.09
CA PHE A 147 -19.50 11.30 7.34
C PHE A 147 -18.02 10.87 7.46
N SER A 148 -17.12 11.85 7.39
CA SER A 148 -15.71 11.75 7.75
C SER A 148 -15.26 13.09 8.30
N ASN A 149 -14.86 13.14 9.57
CA ASN A 149 -14.49 14.35 10.31
C ASN A 149 -12.97 14.60 10.37
N ASP A 150 -12.15 13.62 10.00
CA ASP A 150 -10.69 13.64 10.16
C ASP A 150 -9.97 13.65 8.82
N SER A 151 -8.79 14.29 8.77
CA SER A 151 -7.90 14.21 7.60
C SER A 151 -7.02 12.96 7.68
N SER A 152 -7.26 11.96 6.83
CA SER A 152 -6.64 10.63 6.96
C SER A 152 -6.55 9.89 5.63
N TRP A 153 -5.42 9.22 5.37
CA TRP A 153 -5.22 8.36 4.20
C TRP A 153 -5.87 6.97 4.33
N ARG A 154 -6.33 6.59 5.52
CA ARG A 154 -6.85 5.25 5.83
C ARG A 154 -8.31 5.24 6.31
N SER A 155 -8.82 6.35 6.82
CA SER A 155 -10.18 6.41 7.36
C SER A 155 -11.21 6.28 6.25
N VAL A 156 -12.08 5.28 6.36
CA VAL A 156 -13.29 5.14 5.53
C VAL A 156 -14.40 6.04 6.08
N CYS A 157 -15.39 6.37 5.25
CA CYS A 157 -16.58 7.07 5.73
C CYS A 157 -17.31 6.23 6.79
N GLN A 158 -17.75 6.89 7.86
CA GLN A 158 -18.49 6.29 8.97
C GLN A 158 -19.99 6.58 8.79
N LYS A 159 -20.85 5.66 9.21
CA LYS A 159 -22.31 5.90 9.17
C LYS A 159 -22.73 6.91 10.23
N TRP A 160 -23.72 7.74 9.93
CA TRP A 160 -24.31 8.63 10.92
C TRP A 160 -24.91 7.86 12.11
N THR A 161 -24.79 8.44 13.30
CA THR A 161 -25.41 7.97 14.54
C THR A 161 -26.93 8.02 14.44
N VAL A 162 -27.58 6.90 14.75
CA VAL A 162 -29.05 6.80 14.82
C VAL A 162 -29.52 7.10 16.24
N CYS A 163 -30.25 8.20 16.43
CA CYS A 163 -30.79 8.56 17.74
C CYS A 163 -31.86 7.55 18.19
N GLY A 164 -31.63 6.89 19.34
CA GLY A 164 -32.59 5.95 19.94
C GLY A 164 -33.77 6.63 20.64
N ASN A 165 -34.82 5.85 20.95
CA ASN A 165 -36.19 6.29 21.31
C ASN A 165 -36.36 7.40 22.37
N ASN A 166 -35.34 7.70 23.20
CA ASN A 166 -35.38 8.77 24.21
C ASN A 166 -34.65 10.05 23.76
N PHE A 167 -34.27 10.13 22.48
CA PHE A 167 -33.54 11.23 21.86
C PHE A 167 -34.20 11.65 20.55
N HIS A 168 -33.94 12.87 20.12
CA HIS A 168 -34.26 13.41 18.80
C HIS A 168 -32.97 13.87 18.12
N VAL A 169 -33.01 14.01 16.79
CA VAL A 169 -31.95 14.73 16.07
C VAL A 169 -31.99 16.19 16.51
N SER A 170 -30.93 16.66 17.17
CA SER A 170 -30.77 18.07 17.56
C SER A 170 -30.01 18.87 16.50
N LYS A 171 -29.29 18.19 15.62
CA LYS A 171 -28.53 18.74 14.49
C LYS A 171 -28.34 17.63 13.47
N GLU A 172 -28.67 17.92 12.21
CA GLU A 172 -28.53 16.98 11.11
C GLU A 172 -27.05 16.63 10.83
N GLY A 173 -26.83 15.40 10.36
CA GLY A 173 -25.53 14.95 9.89
C GLY A 173 -25.13 15.63 8.58
N THR A 174 -23.82 15.67 8.33
CA THR A 174 -23.25 16.15 7.07
C THR A 174 -22.21 15.16 6.57
N ALA A 175 -21.57 15.42 5.42
CA ALA A 175 -20.41 14.63 5.01
C ALA A 175 -19.19 14.83 5.95
N GLU A 176 -19.15 15.91 6.73
CA GLU A 176 -18.02 16.30 7.58
C GLU A 176 -18.27 16.06 9.08
N SER A 177 -19.54 15.88 9.48
CA SER A 177 -19.96 15.79 10.88
C SER A 177 -21.07 14.76 11.09
N ASP A 178 -21.05 14.09 12.24
CA ASP A 178 -22.13 13.18 12.65
C ASP A 178 -23.43 13.93 13.02
N VAL A 179 -24.52 13.18 13.15
CA VAL A 179 -25.80 13.57 13.74
C VAL A 179 -25.63 13.76 15.25
N GLU A 180 -26.08 14.89 15.80
CA GLU A 180 -26.04 15.14 17.25
C GLU A 180 -27.42 14.85 17.87
N CYS A 181 -27.47 13.91 18.82
CA CYS A 181 -28.72 13.46 19.45
C CYS A 181 -29.04 14.23 20.74
N GLY A 182 -30.09 15.05 20.73
CA GLY A 182 -30.61 15.75 21.91
C GLY A 182 -31.59 14.88 22.71
N LYS A 183 -31.56 14.92 24.04
CA LYS A 183 -32.53 14.19 24.88
C LYS A 183 -33.95 14.70 24.62
N LEU A 184 -34.92 13.79 24.54
CA LEU A 184 -36.33 14.15 24.64
C LEU A 184 -36.61 14.60 26.07
N TRP A 185 -37.03 15.86 26.23
CA TRP A 185 -37.49 16.38 27.51
C TRP A 185 -38.83 15.73 27.84
N VAL A 186 -38.81 14.65 28.63
CA VAL A 186 -40.02 14.10 29.26
C VAL A 186 -40.52 15.14 30.26
N GLY A 187 -41.35 16.06 29.77
CA GLY A 187 -41.99 17.08 30.58
C GLY A 187 -42.79 16.42 31.68
N ARG A 188 -42.32 16.55 32.92
CA ARG A 188 -43.01 16.04 34.10
C ARG A 188 -44.33 16.80 34.24
N SER A 189 -45.41 16.25 33.68
CA SER A 189 -46.74 16.87 33.67
C SER A 189 -47.14 17.29 35.07
N VAL A 190 -47.02 18.60 35.34
CA VAL A 190 -47.55 19.22 36.54
C VAL A 190 -49.07 19.23 36.42
N VAL A 191 -49.68 18.12 36.82
CA VAL A 191 -51.10 18.05 37.11
C VAL A 191 -51.44 19.20 38.05
N LYS A 192 -52.10 20.22 37.50
CA LYS A 192 -52.43 21.44 38.22
C LYS A 192 -53.59 21.12 39.16
N VAL A 193 -53.25 20.58 40.33
CA VAL A 193 -54.21 20.28 41.40
C VAL A 193 -54.82 21.61 41.83
N PHE A 194 -56.03 21.88 41.34
CA PHE A 194 -56.83 23.01 41.81
C PHE A 194 -57.30 22.69 43.22
N SER A 195 -56.50 23.10 44.21
CA SER A 195 -56.86 23.06 45.62
C SER A 195 -58.06 23.98 45.86
N LEU A 196 -59.26 23.39 45.87
CA LEU A 196 -60.49 24.08 46.23
C LEU A 196 -60.40 24.53 47.69
N SER A 197 -60.20 25.83 47.90
CA SER A 197 -60.23 26.43 49.24
C SER A 197 -61.62 26.27 49.86
N PRO A 198 -61.75 25.77 51.10
CA PRO A 198 -63.01 25.83 51.81
C PRO A 198 -63.40 27.30 52.08
N PRO A 199 -64.70 27.64 52.09
CA PRO A 199 -65.15 29.01 52.34
C PRO A 199 -64.85 29.44 53.78
N ALA A 200 -64.46 30.71 53.95
CA ALA A 200 -64.21 31.29 55.26
C ALA A 200 -65.52 31.75 55.92
N SER A 201 -65.81 31.26 57.13
CA SER A 201 -66.85 31.81 58.00
C SER A 201 -66.27 32.90 58.89
N GLY A 202 -66.88 34.09 58.90
CA GLY A 202 -66.45 35.20 59.76
C GLY A 202 -67.55 36.23 60.03
N ALA A 203 -67.89 36.39 61.31
CA ALA A 203 -68.59 37.53 61.91
C ALA A 203 -68.19 37.55 63.41
N ALA A 204 -67.75 38.62 64.09
CA ALA A 204 -67.80 40.09 63.97
C ALA A 204 -68.87 40.77 64.84
N GLY A 205 -68.47 41.86 65.54
CA GLY A 205 -69.19 42.55 66.64
C GLY A 205 -68.50 42.27 67.98
N ALA A 206 -67.82 43.19 68.71
CA ALA A 206 -68.04 44.62 69.04
C ALA A 206 -69.11 44.84 70.14
N GLU A 207 -69.06 45.84 71.04
CA GLU A 207 -68.10 46.94 71.28
C GLU A 207 -67.33 46.72 72.64
N ALA A 208 -66.81 47.63 73.48
CA ALA A 208 -66.74 49.10 73.61
C ALA A 208 -65.49 49.53 74.44
N SER A 209 -65.41 50.75 75.01
CA SER A 209 -64.31 51.20 75.89
C SER A 209 -64.71 52.27 76.95
N CYS A 210 -63.78 52.57 77.87
CA CYS A 210 -63.83 53.52 79.01
C CYS A 210 -64.80 53.17 80.18
N GLY A 211 -64.48 53.42 81.45
CA GLY A 211 -63.19 53.83 82.06
C GLY A 211 -63.35 54.74 83.30
N SER A 212 -62.77 54.33 84.44
CA SER A 212 -62.37 55.12 85.62
C SER A 212 -61.55 54.24 86.57
#